data_AF-F7UWX8-F1
#
_entry.id   AF-F7UWX8-F1
#
_cell.length_a   1.000
_cell.length_b   1.000
_cell.length_c   1.000
_cell.angle_alpha   90.00
_cell.angle_beta   90.00
_cell.angle_gamma   90.00
#
_symmetry.space_group_name_H-M   'P 1'
#
loop_
_entity.id
_entity.type
_entity.pdbx_description
1 polymer ?
#
loop_
_entity_poly.entity_id
_entity_poly.type
_entity_poly.pdbx_seq_one_letter_code
_entity_poly.pdbx_strand_id
1 'polypeptide(L)'
;MTAAETKQNTTMLLDGAEAREVDGVSVQIAYAHENDARVSDDEVRAYIERGNVQHASSVVTGLVLEVDGEEVGIHYELAPVPFDRIRRITGYLVGTMDRWNDAKTAEEADRVKHGISRKDAIPTCTNGC
;
A
#
# COMPACT_ATOMS: atom_id res chain seq x y z
N MET A 1 14.50 -29.61 7.86
CA MET A 1 13.77 -29.36 6.60
C MET A 1 12.35 -28.97 6.97
N THR A 2 12.12 -27.68 7.26
CA THR A 2 10.81 -27.16 7.69
C THR A 2 10.19 -26.46 6.49
N ALA A 3 9.19 -27.11 5.89
CA ALA A 3 8.40 -26.56 4.81
C ALA A 3 7.62 -25.34 5.32
N ALA A 4 7.80 -24.21 4.64
CA ALA A 4 7.01 -23.02 4.88
C ALA A 4 5.61 -23.25 4.27
N GLU A 5 4.59 -23.25 5.13
CA GLU A 5 3.19 -23.16 4.70
C GLU A 5 2.98 -21.82 4.01
N THR A 6 2.94 -21.85 2.68
CA THR A 6 2.44 -20.77 1.85
C THR A 6 0.97 -20.58 2.17
N LYS A 7 0.65 -19.54 2.94
CA LYS A 7 -0.73 -19.08 3.12
C LYS A 7 -1.27 -18.71 1.74
N GLN A 8 -2.13 -19.57 1.22
CA GLN A 8 -2.95 -19.28 0.06
C GLN A 8 -3.89 -18.16 0.51
N ASN A 9 -3.66 -16.94 0.02
CA ASN A 9 -4.68 -15.90 0.05
C ASN A 9 -5.75 -16.37 -0.92
N THR A 10 -6.75 -17.07 -0.38
CA THR A 10 -7.96 -17.45 -1.08
C THR A 10 -8.70 -16.17 -1.44
N THR A 11 -8.46 -15.68 -2.67
CA THR A 11 -9.44 -14.87 -3.37
C THR A 11 -10.70 -15.72 -3.44
N MET A 12 -11.65 -15.48 -2.54
CA MET A 12 -13.03 -15.85 -2.80
C MET A 12 -13.46 -15.04 -4.01
N LEU A 13 -13.30 -15.64 -5.19
CA LEU A 13 -14.09 -15.29 -6.36
C LEU A 13 -15.53 -15.61 -5.97
N LEU A 14 -16.26 -14.57 -5.54
CA LEU A 14 -17.71 -14.61 -5.59
C LEU A 14 -18.05 -14.71 -7.08
N ASP A 15 -18.48 -15.90 -7.51
CA ASP A 15 -19.00 -16.13 -8.87
C ASP A 15 -20.13 -15.11 -9.09
N GLY A 16 -19.86 -14.09 -9.90
CA GLY A 16 -20.78 -12.96 -10.13
C GLY A 16 -20.21 -11.56 -9.89
N ALA A 17 -18.94 -11.43 -9.48
CA ALA A 17 -18.29 -10.12 -9.35
C ALA A 17 -18.08 -9.45 -10.72
N GLU A 18 -18.63 -8.25 -10.88
CA GLU A 18 -18.44 -7.39 -12.04
C GLU A 18 -17.19 -6.53 -11.83
N ALA A 19 -16.23 -6.62 -12.75
CA ALA A 19 -15.02 -5.80 -12.72
C ALA A 19 -15.04 -4.81 -13.89
N ARG A 20 -14.76 -3.54 -13.61
CA ARG A 20 -14.67 -2.47 -14.60
C ARG A 20 -13.71 -1.38 -14.16
N GLU A 21 -13.32 -0.53 -15.10
CA GLU A 21 -12.47 0.63 -14.85
C GLU A 21 -13.29 1.89 -15.05
N VAL A 22 -13.27 2.79 -14.06
CA VAL A 22 -13.96 4.08 -14.13
C VAL A 22 -12.95 5.16 -13.79
N ASP A 23 -12.72 6.09 -14.72
CA ASP A 23 -11.79 7.22 -14.58
C ASP A 23 -10.37 6.82 -14.12
N GLY A 24 -9.88 5.64 -14.55
CA GLY A 24 -8.56 5.12 -14.20
C GLY A 24 -8.47 4.41 -12.84
N VAL A 25 -9.60 4.21 -12.16
CA VAL A 25 -9.72 3.46 -10.89
C VAL A 25 -10.24 2.06 -11.17
N SER A 26 -9.61 1.04 -10.60
CA SER A 26 -10.07 -0.35 -10.72
C SER A 26 -11.26 -0.61 -9.79
N VAL A 27 -12.42 -0.95 -10.35
CA VAL A 27 -13.66 -1.15 -9.60
C VAL A 27 -14.09 -2.60 -9.67
N GLN A 28 -14.37 -3.20 -8.51
CA GLN A 28 -14.94 -4.54 -8.38
C GLN A 28 -16.26 -4.44 -7.62
N ILE A 29 -17.31 -5.05 -8.16
CA ILE A 29 -18.66 -4.99 -7.60
C ILE A 29 -19.15 -6.42 -7.41
N ALA A 30 -19.35 -6.82 -6.17
CA ALA A 30 -19.97 -8.08 -5.81
C ALA A 30 -21.43 -7.83 -5.42
N TYR A 31 -22.35 -8.56 -6.03
CA TYR A 31 -23.77 -8.53 -5.70
C TYR A 31 -24.11 -9.77 -4.87
N ALA A 32 -24.75 -9.60 -3.72
CA ALA A 32 -25.14 -10.70 -2.83
C ALA A 32 -26.31 -11.50 -3.41
N HIS A 33 -27.17 -10.85 -4.20
CA HIS A 33 -28.37 -11.43 -4.78
C HIS A 33 -28.52 -11.07 -6.27
N GLU A 34 -29.14 -11.96 -7.05
CA GLU A 34 -29.34 -11.76 -8.50
C GLU A 34 -30.23 -10.55 -8.85
N ASN A 35 -31.10 -10.16 -7.92
CA ASN A 35 -32.07 -9.07 -8.08
C ASN A 35 -31.57 -7.74 -7.52
N ASP A 36 -30.33 -7.66 -7.04
CA ASP A 36 -29.78 -6.42 -6.51
C ASP A 36 -29.73 -5.33 -7.59
N ALA A 37 -29.95 -4.09 -7.15
CA ALA A 37 -29.91 -2.95 -8.04
C ALA A 37 -28.50 -2.78 -8.62
N ARG A 38 -28.41 -2.67 -9.95
CA ARG A 38 -27.12 -2.46 -10.62
C ARG A 38 -26.59 -1.07 -10.30
N VAL A 39 -25.34 -1.03 -9.85
CA VAL A 39 -24.65 0.22 -9.56
C VAL A 39 -24.31 0.90 -10.88
N SER A 40 -24.70 2.15 -11.04
CA SER A 40 -24.40 2.93 -12.25
C SER A 40 -22.98 3.52 -12.21
N ASP A 41 -22.43 3.89 -13.37
CA ASP A 41 -21.11 4.53 -13.44
C ASP A 41 -21.08 5.90 -12.73
N ASP A 42 -22.21 6.63 -12.75
CA ASP A 42 -22.33 7.92 -12.05
C ASP A 42 -22.30 7.74 -10.53
N GLU A 43 -22.90 6.67 -10.03
CA GLU A 43 -22.85 6.31 -8.62
C GLU A 43 -21.43 5.86 -8.20
N VAL A 44 -20.78 5.04 -9.03
CA VAL A 44 -19.36 4.67 -8.83
C VAL A 44 -18.48 5.92 -8.76
N ARG A 45 -18.67 6.88 -9.68
CA ARG A 45 -17.92 8.13 -9.68
C ARG A 45 -18.15 8.94 -8.41
N ALA A 46 -19.39 9.00 -7.92
CA ALA A 46 -19.71 9.65 -6.65
C ALA A 46 -19.00 8.98 -5.45
N TYR A 47 -18.87 7.64 -5.45
CA TYR A 47 -18.10 6.93 -4.42
C TYR A 47 -16.60 7.21 -4.51
N ILE A 48 -16.04 7.26 -5.71
CA ILE A 48 -14.63 7.64 -5.92
C ILE A 48 -14.38 9.07 -5.43
N GLU A 49 -15.25 10.03 -5.78
CA GLU A 49 -15.13 11.42 -5.34
C GLU A 49 -15.20 11.53 -3.82
N ARG A 50 -16.17 10.85 -3.19
CA ARG A 50 -16.29 10.80 -1.74
C ARG A 50 -15.04 10.22 -1.08
N GLY A 51 -14.47 9.14 -1.65
CA GLY A 51 -13.22 8.55 -1.17
C GLY A 51 -12.05 9.52 -1.24
N ASN A 52 -11.88 10.25 -2.35
CA ASN A 52 -10.85 11.26 -2.50
C ASN A 52 -11.01 12.44 -1.53
N VAL A 53 -12.25 12.88 -1.25
CA VAL A 53 -12.52 13.93 -0.25
C VAL A 53 -12.21 13.45 1.17
N GLN A 54 -12.54 12.20 1.49
CA GLN A 54 -12.27 11.61 2.81
C GLN A 54 -10.77 11.37 3.04
N HIS A 55 -10.01 11.09 1.98
CA HIS A 55 -8.59 10.80 2.02
C HIS A 55 -7.77 11.90 1.33
N ALA A 56 -7.77 13.12 1.87
CA ALA A 56 -7.05 14.25 1.26
C ALA A 56 -5.54 14.05 1.02
N SER A 57 -4.92 13.07 1.69
CA SER A 57 -3.48 12.76 1.54
C SER A 57 -3.18 11.68 0.51
N SER A 58 -4.18 10.99 -0.04
CA SER A 58 -3.97 9.90 -1.01
C SER A 58 -5.11 9.83 -2.04
N VAL A 59 -4.79 9.34 -3.23
CA VAL A 59 -5.77 9.14 -4.31
C VAL A 59 -6.30 7.72 -4.23
N VAL A 60 -7.61 7.54 -4.43
CA VAL A 60 -8.23 6.22 -4.56
C VAL A 60 -7.77 5.58 -5.87
N THR A 61 -7.12 4.41 -5.78
CA THR A 61 -6.67 3.63 -6.93
C THR A 61 -7.55 2.42 -7.20
N GLY A 62 -8.24 1.92 -6.18
CA GLY A 62 -9.17 0.81 -6.29
C GLY A 62 -10.41 1.01 -5.44
N LEU A 63 -11.53 0.44 -5.89
CA LEU A 63 -12.81 0.49 -5.22
C LEU A 63 -13.47 -0.90 -5.27
N VAL A 64 -13.74 -1.47 -4.10
CA VAL A 64 -14.52 -2.71 -3.98
C VAL A 64 -15.87 -2.36 -3.37
N LEU A 65 -16.94 -2.75 -4.04
CA LEU A 65 -18.32 -2.58 -3.63
C LEU A 65 -18.95 -3.94 -3.36
N GLU A 66 -19.58 -4.09 -2.21
CA GLU A 66 -20.38 -5.25 -1.83
C GLU A 66 -21.83 -4.80 -1.68
N VAL A 67 -22.67 -5.15 -2.64
CA VAL A 67 -24.08 -4.73 -2.69
C VAL A 67 -24.94 -5.84 -2.09
N ASP A 68 -25.74 -5.49 -1.09
CA ASP A 68 -26.74 -6.36 -0.45
C ASP A 68 -28.07 -5.60 -0.34
N GLY A 69 -28.93 -5.77 -1.34
CA GLY A 69 -30.21 -5.05 -1.42
C GLY A 69 -30.05 -3.53 -1.46
N GLU A 70 -30.35 -2.86 -0.35
CA GLU A 70 -30.24 -1.40 -0.19
C GLU A 70 -28.94 -0.97 0.52
N GLU A 71 -28.17 -1.90 1.08
CA GLU A 71 -26.90 -1.64 1.74
C GLU A 71 -25.73 -1.85 0.78
N VAL A 72 -24.74 -0.95 0.83
CA VAL A 72 -23.52 -1.04 0.02
C VAL A 72 -22.30 -0.94 0.93
N GLY A 73 -21.57 -2.04 1.05
CA GLY A 73 -20.25 -2.12 1.66
C GLY A 73 -19.20 -1.53 0.72
N ILE A 74 -18.32 -0.67 1.24
CA ILE A 74 -17.40 0.13 0.42
C ILE A 74 -15.99 0.05 0.98
N HIS A 75 -15.07 -0.45 0.16
CA HIS A 75 -13.66 -0.56 0.49
C HIS A 75 -12.81 0.20 -0.53
N TYR A 76 -12.04 1.17 -0.04
CA TYR A 76 -11.09 1.92 -0.87
C TYR A 76 -9.70 1.33 -0.79
N GLU A 77 -9.07 1.18 -1.94
CA GLU A 77 -7.63 1.00 -2.05
C GLU A 77 -7.02 2.35 -2.38
N LEU A 78 -6.08 2.81 -1.53
CA LEU A 78 -5.45 4.11 -1.63
C LEU A 78 -4.03 3.96 -2.20
N ALA A 79 -3.62 4.94 -3.00
CA ALA A 79 -2.25 5.05 -3.46
C ALA A 79 -1.28 5.10 -2.27
N PRO A 80 -0.11 4.44 -2.35
CA PRO A 80 0.93 4.60 -1.35
C PRO A 80 1.39 6.06 -1.29
N VAL A 81 1.25 6.68 -0.11
CA VAL A 81 1.73 8.05 0.11
C VAL A 81 3.23 8.00 0.41
N PRO A 82 4.08 8.73 -0.33
CA PRO A 82 5.50 8.79 -0.01
C PRO A 82 5.70 9.44 1.36
N PHE A 83 6.61 8.89 2.15
CA PHE A 83 6.98 9.47 3.43
C PHE A 83 8.48 9.71 3.49
N ASP A 84 8.84 10.85 4.07
CA ASP A 84 10.23 11.21 4.30
C ASP A 84 10.76 10.59 5.59
N ARG A 85 11.98 10.08 5.53
CA ARG A 85 12.69 9.53 6.70
C ARG A 85 13.59 10.60 7.30
N ILE A 86 13.12 11.23 8.38
CA ILE A 86 13.90 12.17 9.18
C ILE A 86 14.89 11.40 10.06
N ARG A 87 16.14 11.88 10.14
CA ARG A 87 17.21 11.24 10.94
C ARG A 87 17.69 12.18 12.04
N ARG A 88 18.17 11.59 13.13
CA ARG A 88 18.89 12.35 14.17
C ARG A 88 20.39 12.29 13.93
N ILE A 89 21.02 13.45 13.78
CA ILE A 89 22.48 13.59 13.80
C ILE A 89 22.84 14.50 14.97
N THR A 90 23.74 14.03 15.84
CA THR A 90 24.29 14.81 16.96
C THR A 90 23.23 15.52 17.82
N GLY A 91 22.11 14.85 18.09
CA GLY A 91 21.05 15.35 18.97
C GLY A 91 19.90 16.11 18.30
N TYR A 92 20.01 16.50 17.03
CA TYR A 92 18.97 17.26 16.32
C TYR A 92 18.28 16.44 15.23
N LEU A 93 16.99 16.72 15.00
CA LEU A 93 16.24 16.17 13.88
C LEU A 93 16.66 16.91 12.60
N VAL A 94 17.41 16.23 11.74
CA VAL A 94 17.80 16.71 10.41
C VAL A 94 16.91 15.99 9.40
N GLY A 95 16.25 16.73 8.51
CA GLY A 95 15.24 16.23 7.56
C GLY A 95 15.75 15.19 6.56
N THR A 96 15.66 15.48 5.26
CA THR A 96 16.20 14.61 4.22
C THR A 96 17.74 14.69 4.17
N MET A 97 18.38 13.75 3.46
CA MET A 97 19.84 13.70 3.31
C MET A 97 20.38 14.70 2.27
N ASP A 98 19.51 15.42 1.57
CA ASP A 98 19.86 16.26 0.41
C ASP A 98 20.85 17.40 0.74
N ARG A 99 20.98 17.76 2.03
CA ARG A 99 21.87 18.83 2.50
C ARG A 99 23.06 18.34 3.33
N TRP A 100 23.29 17.03 3.39
CA TRP A 100 24.40 16.50 4.19
C TRP A 100 25.71 16.67 3.45
N ASN A 101 26.79 16.93 4.20
CA ASN A 101 28.13 16.86 3.63
C ASN A 101 28.58 15.40 3.50
N ASP A 102 29.60 15.17 2.67
CA ASP A 102 30.07 13.82 2.35
C ASP A 102 30.48 13.02 3.60
N ALA A 103 31.10 13.69 4.58
CA ALA A 103 31.52 13.06 5.83
C ALA A 103 30.35 12.48 6.64
N LYS A 104 29.21 13.18 6.69
CA LYS A 104 28.02 12.71 7.43
C LYS A 104 27.26 11.63 6.68
N THR A 105 27.27 11.66 5.35
CA THR A 105 26.72 10.59 4.53
C THR A 105 27.52 9.30 4.70
N ALA A 106 28.85 9.38 4.76
CA ALA A 106 29.72 8.23 5.05
C ALA A 106 29.49 7.66 6.45
N GLU A 107 29.42 8.51 7.49
CA GLU A 107 29.15 8.07 8.87
C GLU A 107 27.82 7.32 9.00
N GLU A 108 26.78 7.74 8.29
CA GLU A 108 25.49 7.06 8.29
C GLU A 108 25.49 5.74 7.50
N ALA A 109 26.32 5.63 6.45
CA ALA A 109 26.51 4.37 5.73
C ALA A 109 27.11 3.29 6.64
N ASP A 110 27.98 3.69 7.57
CA ASP A 110 28.62 2.79 8.55
C ASP A 110 27.68 2.38 9.70
N ARG A 111 26.49 2.99 9.83
CA ARG A 111 25.56 2.65 10.91
C ARG A 111 24.94 1.27 10.72
N VAL A 112 24.97 0.48 11.80
CA VAL A 112 24.35 -0.85 11.84
C VAL A 112 22.82 -0.72 11.86
N LYS A 113 22.16 -1.28 10.84
CA LYS A 113 20.70 -1.33 10.74
C LYS A 113 20.18 -2.60 11.43
N HIS A 114 19.50 -2.44 12.56
CA HIS A 114 18.86 -3.55 13.26
C HIS A 114 17.47 -3.85 12.66
N GLY A 115 17.08 -5.13 12.60
CA GLY A 115 15.72 -5.53 12.20
C GLY A 115 15.47 -5.75 10.70
N ILE A 116 16.46 -5.49 9.83
CA ILE A 116 16.42 -5.96 8.45
C ILE A 116 17.00 -7.37 8.46
N SER A 117 16.18 -8.39 8.20
CA SER A 117 16.68 -9.76 8.10
C SER A 117 17.71 -9.83 6.97
N ARG A 118 18.97 -10.00 7.35
CA ARG A 118 20.10 -10.21 6.45
C ARG A 118 19.87 -11.50 5.67
N LYS A 119 19.27 -11.43 4.48
CA LYS A 119 19.54 -12.45 3.46
C LYS A 119 20.71 -12.08 2.55
N ASP A 120 21.09 -10.80 2.45
CA ASP A 120 22.02 -10.40 1.38
C ASP A 120 23.25 -9.56 1.81
N ALA A 121 23.67 -9.58 3.07
CA ALA A 121 24.94 -8.95 3.44
C ALA A 121 25.66 -9.72 4.55
N ILE A 122 26.50 -10.66 4.13
CA ILE A 122 27.63 -11.12 4.94
C ILE A 122 28.76 -10.11 4.67
N PRO A 123 29.16 -9.27 5.62
CA PRO A 123 30.42 -8.55 5.47
C PRO A 123 31.54 -9.59 5.62
N THR A 124 32.15 -9.98 4.51
CA THR A 124 33.41 -10.75 4.55
C THR A 124 34.48 -9.82 5.09
N CYS A 125 34.87 -10.05 6.34
CA CYS A 125 36.06 -9.43 6.91
C CYS A 125 37.27 -10.04 6.21
N THR A 126 37.75 -9.40 5.16
CA THR A 126 39.02 -9.74 4.51
C THR A 126 40.10 -8.85 5.11
N ASN A 127 40.56 -9.18 6.31
CA ASN A 127 41.87 -8.74 6.79
C ASN A 127 42.63 -9.99 7.22
N GLY A 128 43.65 -10.32 6.44
CA GLY A 128 44.52 -11.45 6.67
C GLY A 128 45.22 -11.37 8.02
N CYS A 129 45.10 -12.47 8.75
CA CYS A 129 46.09 -13.00 9.68
C CYS A 129 46.36 -14.45 9.25
#